data_AF-A0A965CIS3-F1
#
_entry.id   AF-A0A965CIS3-F1
#
_cell.length_a   1.000
_cell.length_b   1.000
_cell.length_c   1.000
_cell.angle_alpha   90.00
_cell.angle_beta   90.00
_cell.angle_gamma   90.00
#
_symmetry.space_group_name_H-M   'P 1'
#
loop_
_entity.id
_entity.type
_entity.pdbx_description
1 polymer ?
#
loop_
_entity_poly.entity_id
_entity_poly.type
_entity_poly.pdbx_seq_one_letter_code
_entity_poly.pdbx_strand_id
1 'polypeptide(L)'
;LEARNLTAKKEASAVAEKLDGQSFVIIRQAGEMGQLYGSVAARDISEAATAGGFSLNRNQVVLNIPIKTIGLHTVPVHLHPEVDVKITINVARSPEEAERQARGESTIVREEVNLDDLGLEVGAALAEGGDGE
;
A
#
# COMPACT_ATOMS: atom_id res chain seq x y z
N LEU A 1 19.60 11.46 -28.40
CA LEU A 1 19.29 10.64 -27.20
C LEU A 1 18.01 11.11 -26.49
N GLU A 2 17.48 12.30 -26.80
CA GLU A 2 16.24 12.80 -26.19
C GLU A 2 14.92 12.14 -26.66
N ALA A 3 14.85 11.65 -27.90
CA ALA A 3 13.60 11.09 -28.44
C ALA A 3 13.12 9.82 -27.72
N ARG A 4 14.05 9.03 -27.14
CA ARG A 4 13.68 7.82 -26.37
C ARG A 4 13.15 8.15 -24.98
N ASN A 5 13.62 9.24 -24.38
CA ASN A 5 13.21 9.64 -23.04
C ASN A 5 11.80 10.24 -23.04
N LEU A 6 11.46 11.03 -24.07
CA LEU A 6 10.14 11.63 -24.18
C LEU A 6 9.03 10.59 -24.41
N THR A 7 9.28 9.57 -25.22
CA THR A 7 8.32 8.48 -25.48
C THR A 7 8.15 7.62 -24.23
N ALA A 8 9.25 7.26 -23.56
CA ALA A 8 9.21 6.52 -22.30
C ALA A 8 8.46 7.29 -21.19
N LYS A 9 8.66 8.60 -21.09
CA LYS A 9 7.93 9.45 -20.14
C LYS A 9 6.43 9.49 -20.43
N LYS A 10 6.03 9.58 -21.70
CA LYS A 10 4.60 9.55 -22.09
C LYS A 10 3.95 8.20 -21.81
N GLU A 11 4.61 7.10 -22.14
CA GLU A 11 4.11 5.76 -21.86
C GLU A 11 4.02 5.53 -20.34
N ALA A 12 5.06 5.91 -19.59
CA ALA A 12 5.06 5.80 -18.13
C ALA A 12 3.98 6.66 -17.48
N SER A 13 3.73 7.88 -17.97
CA SER A 13 2.67 8.75 -17.44
C SER A 13 1.28 8.20 -17.73
N ALA A 14 1.04 7.67 -18.93
CA ALA A 14 -0.25 7.07 -19.29
C ALA A 14 -0.53 5.77 -18.50
N VAL A 15 0.53 5.03 -18.16
CA VAL A 15 0.47 3.85 -17.30
C VAL A 15 0.26 4.27 -15.84
N ALA A 16 0.93 5.33 -15.39
CA ALA A 16 0.79 5.90 -14.06
C ALA A 16 -0.63 6.35 -13.76
N GLU A 17 -1.27 7.11 -14.65
CA GLU A 17 -2.65 7.58 -14.47
C GLU A 17 -3.67 6.44 -14.35
N LYS A 18 -3.37 5.27 -14.92
CA LYS A 18 -4.24 4.08 -14.87
C LYS A 18 -3.96 3.18 -13.67
N LEU A 19 -2.71 3.16 -13.22
CA LEU A 19 -2.27 2.41 -12.04
C LEU A 19 -2.57 3.16 -10.74
N ASP A 20 -2.54 4.50 -10.77
CA ASP A 20 -2.77 5.31 -9.58
C ASP A 20 -4.19 5.09 -9.04
N GLY A 21 -4.27 4.66 -7.77
CA GLY A 21 -5.54 4.31 -7.13
C GLY A 21 -6.13 2.97 -7.60
N GLN A 22 -5.46 2.22 -8.49
CA GLN A 22 -5.95 0.93 -8.92
C GLN A 22 -5.78 -0.13 -7.83
N SER A 23 -6.81 -0.95 -7.67
CA SER A 23 -6.81 -2.05 -6.70
C SER A 23 -6.57 -3.39 -7.40
N PHE A 24 -5.52 -4.11 -7.00
CA PHE A 24 -5.25 -5.46 -7.47
C PHE A 24 -5.60 -6.47 -6.39
N VAL A 25 -6.30 -7.54 -6.79
CA VAL A 25 -6.67 -8.62 -5.87
C VAL A 25 -5.66 -9.75 -5.99
N ILE A 26 -5.09 -10.16 -4.87
CA ILE A 26 -4.17 -11.30 -4.78
C ILE A 26 -4.82 -12.37 -3.89
N ILE A 27 -5.10 -13.54 -4.48
CA ILE A 27 -5.69 -14.66 -3.75
C ILE A 27 -4.58 -15.57 -3.24
N ARG A 28 -4.45 -15.69 -1.92
CA ARG A 28 -3.47 -16.56 -1.27
C ARG A 28 -4.04 -17.22 -0.01
N GLN A 29 -3.52 -18.40 0.30
CA GLN A 29 -3.89 -19.12 1.52
C GLN A 29 -3.43 -18.34 2.76
N ALA A 30 -4.38 -18.07 3.65
CA ALA A 30 -4.16 -17.41 4.93
C ALA A 30 -4.81 -18.22 6.06
N GLY A 31 -4.22 -18.14 7.24
CA GLY A 31 -4.72 -18.71 8.48
C GLY A 31 -5.91 -17.93 9.04
N GLU A 32 -6.54 -18.48 10.07
CA GLU A 32 -7.78 -17.97 10.66
C GLU A 32 -7.64 -16.59 11.32
N MET A 33 -6.43 -16.24 11.77
CA MET A 33 -6.12 -14.89 12.29
C MET A 33 -5.80 -13.85 11.20
N GLY A 34 -5.95 -14.20 9.92
CA GLY A 34 -5.63 -13.29 8.82
C GLY A 34 -4.13 -13.20 8.49
N GLN A 35 -3.31 -14.08 9.05
CA GLN A 35 -1.90 -14.23 8.66
C GLN A 35 -1.78 -15.10 7.40
N LEU A 36 -1.05 -14.65 6.39
CA LEU A 36 -0.75 -15.44 5.20
C LEU A 36 0.20 -16.59 5.54
N TYR A 37 -0.05 -17.77 4.98
CA TYR A 37 0.88 -18.90 5.06
C TYR A 37 2.18 -18.68 4.27
N GLY A 38 2.27 -17.58 3.52
CA GLY A 38 3.44 -17.18 2.74
C GLY A 38 3.78 -15.70 2.92
N SER A 39 4.38 -15.10 1.91
CA SER A 39 4.72 -13.68 1.89
C SER A 39 4.45 -13.12 0.50
N VAL A 40 3.66 -12.05 0.43
CA VAL A 40 3.47 -11.30 -0.81
C VAL A 40 4.62 -10.31 -0.90
N ALA A 41 5.52 -10.57 -1.84
CA ALA A 41 6.67 -9.73 -2.14
C ALA A 41 6.41 -8.88 -3.39
N ALA A 42 7.30 -7.93 -3.66
CA ALA A 42 7.30 -7.10 -4.86
C ALA A 42 7.12 -7.89 -6.17
N ARG A 43 7.63 -9.13 -6.22
CA ARG A 43 7.45 -10.03 -7.36
C ARG A 43 5.99 -10.41 -7.59
N ASP A 44 5.29 -10.85 -6.55
CA ASP A 44 3.88 -11.30 -6.65
C ASP A 44 2.98 -10.09 -7.04
N ILE A 45 3.29 -8.91 -6.50
CA ILE A 45 2.64 -7.64 -6.89
C ILE A 45 2.89 -7.30 -8.36
N SER A 46 4.13 -7.43 -8.84
CA SER A 46 4.45 -7.18 -10.25
C SER A 46 3.77 -8.17 -11.20
N GLU A 47 3.64 -9.43 -10.80
CA GLU A 47 2.93 -10.46 -11.56
C GLU A 47 1.42 -10.16 -11.59
N ALA A 48 0.82 -9.73 -10.48
CA ALA A 48 -0.58 -9.32 -10.41
C ALA A 48 -0.87 -8.08 -11.28
N ALA A 49 0.02 -7.07 -11.25
CA ALA A 49 -0.08 -5.90 -12.11
C ALA A 49 0.03 -6.28 -13.60
N THR A 50 0.97 -7.18 -13.93
CA THR A 50 1.16 -7.70 -15.29
C THR A 50 -0.06 -8.49 -15.77
N ALA A 51 -0.67 -9.29 -14.91
CA ALA A 51 -1.92 -9.98 -15.19
C ALA A 51 -3.09 -9.01 -15.43
N GLY A 52 -3.08 -7.84 -14.76
CA GLY A 52 -4.02 -6.75 -15.00
C GLY A 52 -3.75 -5.93 -16.26
N GLY A 53 -2.74 -6.28 -17.06
CA GLY A 53 -2.38 -5.61 -18.31
C GLY A 53 -1.34 -4.49 -18.16
N PHE A 54 -0.69 -4.38 -16.99
CA PHE A 54 0.33 -3.37 -16.73
C PHE A 54 1.71 -4.00 -16.61
N SER A 55 2.62 -3.65 -17.51
CA SER A 55 3.99 -4.17 -17.48
C SER A 55 4.78 -3.49 -16.34
N LEU A 56 4.75 -4.09 -15.15
CA LEU A 56 5.37 -3.59 -13.94
C LEU A 56 6.55 -4.49 -13.54
N ASN A 57 7.69 -3.91 -13.22
CA ASN A 57 8.85 -4.66 -12.75
C ASN A 57 8.92 -4.68 -11.22
N ARG A 58 9.40 -5.77 -10.62
CA ARG A 58 9.62 -5.86 -9.17
C ARG A 58 10.52 -4.73 -8.61
N ASN A 59 11.46 -4.21 -9.42
CA ASN A 59 12.35 -3.12 -9.00
C ASN A 59 11.62 -1.77 -8.89
N GLN A 60 10.46 -1.63 -9.54
CA GLN A 60 9.63 -0.42 -9.47
C GLN A 60 8.72 -0.45 -8.24
N VAL A 61 8.47 -1.62 -7.64
CA VAL A 61 7.62 -1.74 -6.45
C VAL A 61 8.44 -1.45 -5.21
N VAL A 62 8.11 -0.37 -4.51
CA VAL A 62 8.81 0.02 -3.28
C VAL A 62 8.14 -0.70 -2.11
N LEU A 63 8.65 -1.90 -1.82
CA LEU A 63 8.17 -2.73 -0.72
C LEU A 63 9.33 -3.04 0.23
N ASN A 64 9.37 -2.35 1.38
CA ASN A 64 10.40 -2.55 2.39
C ASN A 64 10.14 -3.83 3.22
N ILE A 65 8.86 -4.09 3.53
CA ILE A 65 8.44 -5.23 4.34
C ILE A 65 7.47 -6.08 3.50
N PRO A 66 7.70 -7.40 3.35
CA PRO A 66 6.77 -8.27 2.65
C PRO A 66 5.43 -8.35 3.40
N ILE A 67 4.33 -8.39 2.65
CA ILE A 67 2.98 -8.45 3.22
C ILE A 67 2.72 -9.88 3.69
N LYS A 68 2.37 -10.04 4.97
CA LYS A 68 2.08 -11.32 5.63
C LYS A 68 0.68 -11.36 6.23
N THR A 69 -0.16 -10.37 5.95
CA THR A 69 -1.54 -10.31 6.44
C THR A 69 -2.51 -10.10 5.28
N ILE A 70 -3.71 -10.68 5.40
CA ILE A 70 -4.82 -10.37 4.49
C ILE A 70 -5.33 -8.96 4.78
N GLY A 71 -5.87 -8.29 3.77
CA GLY A 71 -6.33 -6.91 3.89
C GLY A 71 -5.95 -6.05 2.69
N LEU A 72 -6.30 -4.77 2.80
CA LEU A 72 -5.96 -3.73 1.84
C LEU A 72 -4.62 -3.09 2.24
N HIS A 73 -3.62 -3.23 1.38
CA HIS A 73 -2.28 -2.71 1.59
C HIS A 73 -1.92 -1.71 0.49
N THR A 74 -1.65 -0.47 0.86
CA THR A 74 -1.20 0.54 -0.10
C THR A 74 0.31 0.42 -0.33
N VAL A 75 0.72 0.22 -1.58
CA VAL A 75 2.13 0.07 -1.96
C VAL A 75 2.52 1.15 -2.96
N PRO A 76 3.55 1.96 -2.67
CA PRO A 76 4.08 2.91 -3.63
C PRO A 76 4.87 2.21 -4.73
N VAL A 77 4.66 2.66 -5.98
CA VAL A 77 5.31 2.15 -7.18
C VAL A 77 5.99 3.31 -7.89
N HIS A 78 7.27 3.14 -8.17
CA HIS A 78 8.13 4.09 -8.85
C HIS A 78 8.31 3.68 -10.31
N LEU A 79 7.49 4.24 -11.21
CA LEU A 79 7.53 3.88 -12.63
C LEU A 79 8.72 4.56 -13.33
N HIS A 80 8.96 5.84 -13.02
CA HIS A 80 10.01 6.66 -13.61
C HIS A 80 10.57 7.62 -12.53
N PRO A 81 11.82 8.13 -12.63
CA PRO A 81 12.41 9.08 -11.68
C PRO A 81 11.63 10.38 -11.43
N GLU A 82 10.59 10.66 -12.21
CA GLU A 82 9.69 11.82 -12.05
C GLU A 82 8.23 11.40 -11.82
N VAL A 83 7.94 10.10 -11.73
CA VAL A 83 6.58 9.55 -11.68
C VAL A 83 6.49 8.41 -10.66
N ASP A 84 5.94 8.74 -9.49
CA ASP A 84 5.49 7.81 -8.48
C ASP A 84 3.96 7.68 -8.47
N VAL A 85 3.47 6.48 -8.19
CA VAL A 85 2.04 6.19 -8.06
C VAL A 85 1.78 5.28 -6.87
N LYS A 86 0.57 5.30 -6.33
CA LYS A 86 0.18 4.43 -5.22
C LYS A 86 -0.87 3.42 -5.69
N ILE A 87 -0.57 2.14 -5.52
CA ILE A 87 -1.51 1.06 -5.84
C ILE A 87 -2.03 0.43 -4.56
N THR A 88 -3.27 -0.08 -4.61
CA THR A 88 -3.87 -0.79 -3.49
C THR A 88 -3.82 -2.29 -3.77
N ILE A 89 -3.22 -3.06 -2.88
CA ILE A 89 -3.15 -4.52 -2.97
C ILE A 89 -4.15 -5.10 -1.99
N ASN A 90 -5.21 -5.69 -2.51
CA ASN A 90 -6.21 -6.40 -1.73
C ASN A 90 -5.82 -7.88 -1.65
N VAL A 91 -5.32 -8.31 -0.49
CA VAL A 91 -4.96 -9.71 -0.26
C VAL A 91 -6.11 -10.42 0.41
N ALA A 92 -6.60 -11.51 -0.22
CA ALA A 92 -7.73 -12.28 0.28
C ALA A 92 -7.50 -13.78 0.16
N ARG A 93 -8.24 -14.57 0.94
CA ARG A 93 -8.25 -16.04 0.83
C ARG A 93 -9.16 -16.57 -0.28
N SER A 94 -10.09 -15.76 -0.77
CA SER A 94 -11.03 -16.14 -1.83
C SER A 94 -11.51 -14.90 -2.60
N PRO A 95 -11.89 -15.03 -3.88
CA PRO A 95 -12.36 -13.92 -4.71
C PRO A 95 -13.60 -13.23 -4.13
N GLU A 96 -14.55 -14.02 -3.59
CA GLU A 96 -15.73 -13.48 -2.90
C GLU A 96 -15.36 -12.62 -1.68
N GLU A 97 -14.27 -12.97 -0.99
CA GLU A 97 -13.79 -12.23 0.17
C GLU A 97 -13.02 -10.97 -0.22
N ALA A 98 -12.34 -10.99 -1.37
CA ALA A 98 -11.73 -9.80 -1.94
C ALA A 98 -12.79 -8.75 -2.32
N GLU A 99 -13.89 -9.18 -2.94
CA GLU A 99 -15.00 -8.30 -3.28
C GLU A 99 -15.68 -7.72 -2.03
N ARG A 100 -15.85 -8.52 -0.98
CA ARG A 100 -16.38 -8.02 0.31
C ARG A 100 -15.47 -6.98 0.95
N GLN A 101 -14.16 -7.21 0.94
CA GLN A 101 -13.18 -6.23 1.42
C GLN A 101 -13.19 -4.95 0.58
N ALA A 102 -13.30 -5.06 -0.75
CA ALA A 102 -13.38 -3.90 -1.65
C ALA A 102 -14.68 -3.10 -1.45
N ARG A 103 -15.78 -3.75 -1.06
CA ARG A 103 -17.07 -3.10 -0.71
C ARG A 103 -17.12 -2.56 0.72
N GLY A 104 -16.03 -2.64 1.49
CA GLY A 104 -15.98 -2.12 2.86
C GLY A 104 -16.65 -3.00 3.92
N GLU A 105 -16.98 -4.26 3.60
CA GLU A 105 -17.54 -5.21 4.57
C GLU A 105 -16.39 -5.91 5.32
N SER A 106 -15.99 -5.34 6.46
CA SER A 106 -14.86 -5.78 7.27
C SER A 106 -15.14 -7.12 7.98
N THR A 107 -14.44 -8.20 7.60
CA THR A 107 -14.47 -9.49 8.34
C THR A 107 -13.19 -9.72 9.17
N ILE A 108 -12.38 -8.69 9.41
CA ILE A 108 -11.30 -8.74 10.40
C ILE A 108 -11.42 -7.58 11.38
N VAL A 109 -11.50 -7.92 12.65
CA VAL A 109 -11.62 -7.02 13.80
C VAL A 109 -10.42 -6.08 13.84
N ARG A 110 -10.72 -4.79 13.69
CA ARG A 110 -10.01 -3.60 14.20
C ARG A 110 -8.54 -3.80 14.58
N GLU A 111 -7.65 -3.24 13.76
CA GLU A 111 -6.54 -2.45 14.27
C GLU A 111 -6.34 -1.24 13.34
N GLU A 112 -7.08 -0.17 13.64
CA GLU A 112 -6.68 1.18 13.24
C GLU A 112 -5.36 1.48 13.94
N VAL A 113 -4.23 1.24 13.28
CA VAL A 113 -3.03 2.04 13.53
C VAL A 113 -3.15 3.30 12.68
N ASN A 114 -4.04 4.21 13.11
CA ASN A 114 -3.95 5.61 12.70
C ASN A 114 -2.72 6.19 13.40
N LEU A 115 -1.79 6.67 12.58
CA LEU A 115 -0.52 7.27 12.98
C LEU A 115 -0.70 8.68 13.59
N ASP A 116 -1.83 8.92 14.26
CA ASP A 116 -2.20 10.18 14.91
C ASP A 116 -2.06 10.10 16.45
N ASP A 117 -1.73 8.94 17.02
CA ASP A 117 -1.40 8.76 18.45
C ASP A 117 0.08 9.07 18.76
N LEU A 118 0.69 9.98 17.99
CA LEU A 118 1.88 10.73 18.40
C LEU A 118 1.41 12.15 18.77
N GLY A 119 0.46 12.19 19.71
CA GLY A 119 0.09 13.39 20.44
C GLY A 119 1.27 13.85 21.28
N LEU A 120 2.18 14.56 20.62
CA LEU A 120 3.27 15.33 21.18
C LEU A 120 2.68 16.21 22.30
N GLU A 121 2.80 15.78 23.56
CA GLU A 121 2.58 16.67 24.71
C GLU A 121 3.69 17.72 24.68
N VAL A 122 3.39 18.81 23.99
CA VAL A 122 4.13 20.06 24.06
C VAL A 122 4.18 20.47 25.52
N GLY A 123 5.41 20.48 26.06
CA GLY A 123 5.67 20.90 27.42
C GLY A 123 5.10 22.29 27.70
N ALA A 124 4.12 22.33 28.59
CA ALA A 124 3.79 23.53 29.34
C ALA A 124 4.37 23.35 30.74
N ALA A 125 5.64 23.72 30.87
CA ALA A 125 6.22 24.10 32.15
C ALA A 125 5.45 25.33 32.67
N LEU A 126 4.40 25.09 33.45
CA LEU A 126 3.81 26.12 34.31
C LEU A 126 4.58 26.11 35.62
N ALA A 127 5.66 26.88 35.59
CA ALA A 127 6.23 27.46 36.77
C ALA A 127 5.24 28.48 37.34
N GLU A 128 4.67 28.20 38.51
CA GLU A 128 4.32 29.25 39.48
C GLU A 128 4.74 28.74 40.86
N GLY A 129 5.94 29.15 41.27
CA GLY A 129 6.23 29.34 42.68
C GLY A 129 5.44 30.53 43.18
N GLY A 130 4.87 30.42 44.38
CA GLY A 130 4.14 31.50 45.03
C GLY A 130 3.78 31.11 46.47
N ASP A 131 4.61 31.58 47.38
CA ASP A 131 4.61 31.48 48.84
C ASP A 131 3.35 31.98 49.59
N GLY A 132 3.20 31.53 50.84
CA GLY A 132 2.39 32.15 51.92
C GLY A 132 0.94 31.67 52.01
N GLU A 133 0.36 31.28 53.17
CA GLU A 133 0.58 31.59 54.59
C GLU A 133 0.27 30.39 55.50
#